data_AF-A0A947GHI6-F1
#
_entry.id   AF-A0A947GHI6-F1
#
_cell.length_a   1.000
_cell.length_b   1.000
_cell.length_c   1.000
_cell.angle_alpha   90.00
_cell.angle_beta   90.00
_cell.angle_gamma   90.00
#
_symmetry.space_group_name_H-M   'P 1'
#
loop_
_entity.id
_entity.type
_entity.pdbx_description
1 polymer ?
#
loop_
_entity_poly.entity_id
_entity_poly.type
_entity_poly.pdbx_seq_one_letter_code
_entity_poly.pdbx_strand_id
1 'polypeptide(L)'
;MRRMGKDGRRYYVRRVLEGDAFRKPPVPGSEAIGGMDPGPRQIAWFDGEEAEITPLIPPALKEHRRELRQLHRKADRRRRAANPENDLPDGRVKPGPKFWRKTEALLRTEARITLRAGNVREDSDPQG
;
A
#
# COMPACT_ATOMS: atom_id res chain seq x y z
N MET A 1 15.42 4.01 6.44
CA MET A 1 15.17 3.95 7.90
C MET A 1 14.80 5.36 8.38
N ARG A 2 13.62 5.58 8.96
CA ARG A 2 13.10 6.92 9.32
C ARG A 2 13.55 7.30 10.73
N ARG A 3 14.16 8.47 10.93
CA ARG A 3 14.70 8.94 12.22
C ARG A 3 13.78 9.99 12.85
N MET A 4 13.46 9.84 14.13
CA MET A 4 12.66 10.80 14.91
C MET A 4 13.59 11.85 15.54
N GLY A 5 13.14 13.10 15.68
CA GLY A 5 13.89 14.13 16.41
C GLY A 5 14.00 13.78 17.90
N LYS A 6 15.02 14.30 18.59
CA LYS A 6 15.26 14.04 20.03
C LYS A 6 14.09 14.48 20.94
N ASP A 7 13.26 15.40 20.47
CA ASP A 7 12.08 15.94 21.15
C ASP A 7 10.77 15.20 20.79
N GLY A 8 10.86 14.10 20.04
CA GLY A 8 9.69 13.36 19.56
C GLY A 8 8.90 14.06 18.45
N ARG A 9 9.33 15.26 18.01
CA ARG A 9 8.67 16.00 16.93
C ARG A 9 9.20 15.58 15.58
N ARG A 10 8.38 15.79 14.56
CA ARG A 10 8.73 15.57 13.16
C ARG A 10 8.63 16.86 12.39
N TYR A 11 9.73 17.21 11.76
CA TYR A 11 9.83 18.38 10.91
C TYR A 11 9.76 17.94 9.45
N TYR A 12 8.97 18.66 8.65
CA TYR A 12 8.87 18.46 7.22
C TYR A 12 9.35 19.73 6.55
N VAL A 13 10.25 19.59 5.57
CA VAL A 13 10.59 20.69 4.68
C VAL A 13 9.76 20.52 3.42
N ARG A 14 8.89 21.49 3.14
CA ARG A 14 8.30 21.63 1.81
C ARG A 14 9.22 22.53 1.02
N ARG A 15 9.82 22.00 -0.06
CA ARG A 15 10.48 22.84 -1.07
C ARG A 15 9.43 23.19 -2.11
N VAL A 16 9.34 24.47 -2.43
CA VAL A 16 8.64 24.96 -3.61
C VAL A 16 9.76 25.40 -4.56
N LEU A 17 9.74 24.89 -5.79
CA LEU A 17 10.70 25.29 -6.81
C LEU A 17 10.13 26.52 -7.52
N GLU A 18 10.95 27.55 -7.69
CA GLU A 18 10.65 28.68 -8.56
C GLU A 18 10.90 28.29 -10.01
N GLY A 19 10.03 28.78 -10.91
CA GLY A 19 10.11 28.53 -12.35
C GLY A 19 8.77 28.13 -12.94
N ASP A 20 8.67 28.25 -14.27
CA ASP A 20 7.51 27.77 -14.99
C ASP A 20 7.50 26.25 -15.01
N ALA A 21 6.33 25.66 -14.77
CA ALA A 21 6.13 24.23 -15.00
C ALA A 21 6.50 23.90 -16.45
N PHE A 22 7.21 22.78 -16.65
CA PHE A 22 7.51 22.30 -17.99
C PHE A 22 6.22 22.18 -18.80
N ARG A 23 6.10 23.00 -19.84
CA ARG A 23 5.01 22.92 -20.81
C ARG A 23 5.45 21.96 -21.90
N LYS A 24 4.80 20.80 -21.98
CA LYS A 24 5.01 19.86 -23.08
C LYS A 24 4.73 20.62 -24.38
N PRO A 25 5.68 20.71 -25.33
CA PRO A 25 5.43 21.39 -26.60
C PRO A 25 4.27 20.69 -27.31
N PRO A 26 3.38 21.47 -27.97
CA PRO A 26 2.30 20.88 -28.76
C PRO A 26 2.89 19.97 -29.82
N VAL A 27 2.32 18.78 -30.00
CA VAL A 27 2.72 17.87 -31.08
C VAL A 27 2.12 18.44 -32.37
N PRO A 28 2.93 18.79 -33.40
CA PRO A 28 2.40 19.33 -34.64
C PRO A 28 1.42 18.35 -35.29
N GLY A 29 0.20 18.79 -35.57
CA GLY A 29 -0.86 17.96 -36.17
C GLY A 29 -1.71 17.15 -35.19
N SER A 30 -1.48 17.24 -33.87
CA SER A 30 -2.38 16.60 -32.89
C SER A 30 -3.52 17.55 -32.50
N GLU A 31 -4.69 17.37 -33.10
CA GLU A 31 -5.97 17.90 -32.59
C GLU A 31 -6.62 16.97 -31.57
N ALA A 32 -5.91 15.91 -31.14
CA ALA A 32 -6.44 14.88 -30.25
C ALA A 32 -6.91 15.47 -28.91
N ILE A 33 -8.23 15.64 -28.77
CA ILE A 33 -8.91 15.98 -27.53
C ILE A 33 -9.18 14.67 -26.81
N GLY A 34 -8.33 14.36 -25.83
CA GLY A 34 -8.49 13.21 -24.94
C GLY A 34 -8.99 13.60 -23.55
N GLY A 35 -9.57 12.65 -22.84
CA GLY A 35 -10.01 12.80 -21.45
C GLY A 35 -9.57 11.62 -20.60
N MET A 36 -9.31 11.85 -19.32
CA MET A 36 -8.98 10.80 -18.36
C MET A 36 -9.74 11.07 -17.05
N ASP A 37 -10.56 10.13 -16.62
CA ASP A 37 -11.31 10.17 -15.36
C ASP A 37 -10.84 9.04 -14.44
N PRO A 38 -9.90 9.33 -13.50
CA PRO A 38 -9.39 8.33 -12.57
C PRO A 38 -10.39 8.08 -11.43
N GLY A 39 -11.04 6.93 -11.48
CA GLY A 39 -11.82 6.39 -10.37
C GLY A 39 -10.97 5.57 -9.38
N PRO A 40 -11.50 5.22 -8.19
CA PRO A 40 -10.76 4.51 -7.15
C PRO A 40 -10.25 3.10 -7.53
N ARG A 41 -10.80 2.51 -8.59
CA ARG A 41 -10.49 1.13 -9.03
C ARG A 41 -10.10 1.03 -10.50
N GLN A 42 -10.42 2.05 -11.29
CA GLN A 42 -10.34 2.01 -12.74
C GLN A 42 -10.17 3.43 -13.25
N ILE A 43 -9.53 3.55 -14.40
CA ILE A 43 -9.38 4.80 -15.14
C ILE A 43 -10.25 4.67 -16.37
N ALA A 44 -11.17 5.61 -16.57
CA ALA A 44 -11.77 5.80 -17.87
C ALA A 44 -10.87 6.74 -18.68
N TRP A 45 -10.59 6.40 -19.93
CA TRP A 45 -9.81 7.25 -20.83
C TRP A 45 -10.44 7.29 -22.22
N PHE A 46 -10.21 8.39 -22.92
CA PHE A 46 -10.60 8.63 -24.31
C PHE A 46 -9.46 9.38 -25.00
N ASP A 47 -9.12 9.02 -26.23
CA ASP A 47 -7.99 9.62 -26.96
C ASP A 47 -8.39 10.42 -28.21
N GLY A 48 -9.70 10.52 -28.50
CA GLY A 48 -10.22 11.16 -29.70
C GLY A 48 -10.88 10.17 -30.65
N GLU A 49 -10.50 8.90 -30.62
CA GLU A 49 -11.02 7.83 -31.47
C GLU A 49 -11.72 6.75 -30.65
N GLU A 50 -11.08 6.30 -29.57
CA GLU A 50 -11.56 5.19 -28.74
C GLU A 50 -11.67 5.57 -27.26
N ALA A 51 -12.59 4.91 -26.56
CA ALA A 51 -12.78 5.06 -25.13
C ALA A 51 -12.72 3.69 -24.43
N GLU A 52 -12.00 3.61 -23.32
CA GLU A 52 -11.88 2.38 -22.53
C GLU A 52 -11.91 2.66 -21.02
N ILE A 53 -12.20 1.61 -20.25
CA ILE A 53 -12.10 1.60 -18.80
C ILE A 53 -11.09 0.53 -18.39
N THR A 54 -9.92 0.97 -17.94
CA THR A 54 -8.82 0.08 -17.57
C THR A 54 -8.71 -0.03 -16.04
N PRO A 55 -8.56 -1.24 -15.47
CA PRO A 55 -8.33 -1.40 -14.03
C PRO A 55 -7.06 -0.67 -13.56
N LEU A 56 -7.17 0.12 -12.50
CA LEU A 56 -6.04 0.84 -11.90
C LEU A 56 -5.08 -0.12 -11.18
N ILE A 57 -5.58 -1.27 -10.76
CA ILE A 57 -4.81 -2.27 -10.02
C ILE A 57 -4.65 -3.53 -10.89
N PRO A 58 -3.41 -3.98 -11.15
CA PRO A 58 -3.18 -5.20 -11.90
C PRO A 58 -3.91 -6.40 -11.29
N PRO A 59 -4.54 -7.27 -12.11
CA PRO A 59 -5.23 -8.47 -11.61
C PRO A 59 -4.34 -9.36 -10.73
N ALA A 60 -3.04 -9.46 -11.03
CA ALA A 60 -2.05 -10.20 -10.24
C ALA A 60 -1.99 -9.73 -8.77
N LEU A 61 -2.23 -8.45 -8.50
CA LEU A 61 -2.21 -7.90 -7.15
C LEU A 61 -3.42 -8.35 -6.31
N LYS A 62 -4.50 -8.81 -6.95
CA LYS A 62 -5.71 -9.30 -6.26
C LYS A 62 -5.40 -10.56 -5.44
N GLU A 63 -4.66 -11.50 -6.03
CA GLU A 63 -4.25 -12.73 -5.38
C GLU A 63 -3.22 -12.46 -4.29
N HIS A 64 -2.24 -11.62 -4.59
CA HIS A 64 -1.28 -11.13 -3.61
C HIS A 64 -1.95 -10.57 -2.34
N ARG A 65 -2.92 -9.68 -2.52
CA ARG A 65 -3.68 -9.08 -1.40
C ARG A 65 -4.48 -10.13 -0.63
N ARG A 66 -5.00 -11.16 -1.31
CA ARG A 66 -5.72 -12.26 -0.66
C ARG A 66 -4.80 -13.06 0.27
N GLU A 67 -3.61 -13.41 -0.20
CA GLU A 67 -2.61 -14.13 0.58
C GLU A 67 -2.14 -13.32 1.79
N LEU A 68 -1.79 -12.05 1.61
CA LEU A 68 -1.39 -11.17 2.71
C LEU A 68 -2.48 -11.09 3.78
N ARG A 69 -3.76 -10.93 3.40
CA ARG A 69 -4.88 -10.92 4.36
C ARG A 69 -4.95 -12.22 5.17
N GLN A 70 -4.74 -13.37 4.53
CA GLN A 70 -4.74 -14.67 5.23
C GLN A 70 -3.56 -14.78 6.21
N LEU A 71 -2.38 -14.33 5.81
CA LEU A 71 -1.19 -14.32 6.67
C LEU A 71 -1.37 -13.40 7.87
N HIS A 72 -1.89 -12.18 7.67
CA HIS A 72 -2.20 -11.26 8.77
C HIS A 72 -3.21 -11.85 9.75
N ARG A 73 -4.30 -12.46 9.26
CA ARG A 73 -5.28 -13.15 10.13
C ARG A 73 -4.65 -14.33 10.89
N LYS A 74 -3.72 -15.06 10.27
CA LYS A 74 -2.98 -16.14 10.93
C LYS A 74 -2.06 -15.62 12.02
N ALA A 75 -1.33 -14.53 11.75
CA ALA A 75 -0.48 -13.86 12.73
C ALA A 75 -1.30 -13.34 13.91
N ASP A 76 -2.41 -12.66 13.64
CA ASP A 76 -3.29 -12.13 14.68
C ASP A 76 -3.90 -13.23 15.56
N ARG A 77 -4.38 -14.33 14.98
CA ARG A 77 -4.84 -15.50 15.76
C ARG A 77 -3.74 -16.09 16.65
N ARG A 78 -2.51 -16.20 16.13
CA ARG A 78 -1.34 -16.71 16.88
C ARG A 78 -0.97 -15.76 18.03
N ARG A 79 -0.99 -14.46 17.78
CA ARG A 79 -0.78 -13.41 18.80
C ARG A 79 -1.81 -13.56 19.92
N ARG A 80 -3.11 -13.63 19.60
CA ARG A 80 -4.19 -13.73 20.59
C ARG A 80 -4.13 -15.03 21.39
N ALA A 81 -3.90 -16.17 20.74
CA ALA A 81 -3.76 -17.46 21.43
C ALA A 81 -2.54 -17.49 22.37
N ALA A 82 -1.44 -16.82 21.99
CA ALA A 82 -0.25 -16.73 22.82
C ALA A 82 -0.37 -15.70 23.95
N ASN A 83 -1.36 -14.80 23.93
CA ASN A 83 -1.53 -13.70 24.87
C ASN A 83 -3.02 -13.50 25.23
N PRO A 84 -3.74 -14.54 25.74
CA PRO A 84 -5.18 -14.45 26.01
C PRO A 84 -5.54 -13.37 27.03
N GLU A 85 -4.61 -13.00 27.91
CA GLU A 85 -4.74 -11.94 28.90
C GLU A 85 -4.77 -10.53 28.30
N ASN A 86 -4.29 -10.35 27.07
CA ASN A 86 -4.09 -9.03 26.46
C ASN A 86 -5.28 -8.51 25.66
N ASP A 87 -6.24 -9.37 25.30
CA ASP A 87 -7.42 -9.01 24.52
C ASP A 87 -8.72 -9.14 25.36
N LEU A 88 -9.69 -8.27 25.09
CA LEU A 88 -11.04 -8.29 25.65
C LEU A 88 -11.88 -9.37 24.95
N PRO A 89 -13.01 -9.81 25.55
CA PRO A 89 -13.91 -10.79 24.92
C PRO A 89 -14.42 -10.36 23.53
N ASP A 90 -14.52 -9.05 23.27
CA ASP A 90 -14.92 -8.48 21.98
C ASP A 90 -13.77 -8.37 20.96
N GLY A 91 -12.58 -8.85 21.32
CA GLY A 91 -11.39 -8.88 20.45
C GLY A 91 -10.56 -7.59 20.44
N ARG A 92 -10.93 -6.56 21.20
CA ARG A 92 -10.11 -5.36 21.36
C ARG A 92 -8.93 -5.61 22.30
N VAL A 93 -7.79 -4.98 22.04
CA VAL A 93 -6.64 -5.02 22.97
C VAL A 93 -7.01 -4.25 24.24
N LYS A 94 -6.77 -4.83 25.43
CA LYS A 94 -7.01 -4.15 26.71
C LYS A 94 -6.17 -2.86 26.80
N PRO A 95 -6.60 -1.82 27.53
CA PRO A 95 -5.75 -0.64 27.76
C PRO A 95 -4.55 -0.97 28.66
N GLY A 96 -3.56 -0.07 28.73
CA GLY A 96 -2.38 -0.17 29.60
C GLY A 96 -1.19 -0.97 29.02
N PRO A 97 -0.01 -0.90 29.69
CA PRO A 97 1.20 -1.59 29.24
C PRO A 97 0.99 -3.11 29.19
N LYS A 98 1.64 -3.78 28.24
CA LYS A 98 1.51 -5.24 28.01
C LYS A 98 2.83 -5.90 27.71
N PHE A 99 2.96 -7.13 28.17
CA PHE A 99 3.96 -8.04 27.67
C PHE A 99 3.40 -8.79 26.46
N TRP A 100 4.14 -8.83 25.35
CA TRP A 100 3.73 -9.54 24.13
C TRP A 100 4.63 -10.74 23.92
N ARG A 101 4.15 -11.91 24.30
CA ARG A 101 4.80 -13.18 23.98
C ARG A 101 4.70 -13.43 22.47
N LYS A 102 5.86 -13.47 21.81
CA LYS A 102 5.99 -13.89 20.42
C LYS A 102 6.47 -15.33 20.35
N THR A 103 5.61 -16.23 19.89
CA THR A 103 5.99 -17.61 19.60
C THR A 103 6.80 -17.66 18.31
N GLU A 104 7.66 -18.66 18.15
CA GLU A 104 8.37 -18.87 16.87
C GLU A 104 7.41 -18.97 15.68
N ALA A 105 6.25 -19.60 15.89
CA ALA A 105 5.22 -19.71 14.88
C ALA A 105 4.68 -18.33 14.45
N LEU A 106 4.50 -17.40 15.39
CA LEU A 106 4.15 -16.02 15.07
C LEU A 106 5.27 -15.36 14.26
N LEU A 107 6.52 -15.45 14.73
CA LEU A 107 7.69 -14.86 14.06
C LEU A 107 7.85 -15.37 12.62
N ARG A 108 7.70 -16.68 12.39
CA ARG A 108 7.70 -17.28 11.04
C ARG A 108 6.59 -16.71 10.15
N THR A 109 5.43 -16.40 10.73
CA THR A 109 4.30 -15.81 9.96
C THR A 109 4.57 -14.35 9.63
N GLU A 110 5.10 -13.58 10.59
CA GLU A 110 5.50 -12.18 10.39
C GLU A 110 6.59 -12.07 9.32
N ALA A 111 7.61 -12.94 9.35
CA ALA A 111 8.64 -13.01 8.31
C ALA A 111 8.04 -13.26 6.93
N ARG A 112 7.07 -14.18 6.82
CA ARG A 112 6.38 -14.47 5.55
C ARG A 112 5.52 -13.31 5.05
N ILE A 113 4.92 -12.53 5.95
CA ILE A 113 4.23 -11.27 5.60
C ILE A 113 5.23 -10.28 5.01
N THR A 114 6.39 -10.10 5.66
CA THR A 114 7.42 -9.17 5.19
C THR A 114 7.95 -9.55 3.82
N LEU A 115 8.30 -10.82 3.61
CA LEU A 115 8.75 -11.31 2.31
C LEU A 115 7.69 -11.09 1.23
N ARG A 116 6.45 -11.50 1.50
CA ARG A 116 5.38 -11.35 0.51
C ARG A 116 5.11 -9.88 0.20
N ALA A 117 5.03 -9.00 1.21
CA ALA A 117 4.84 -7.57 1.01
C ALA A 117 6.01 -6.89 0.26
N GLY A 118 7.23 -7.43 0.35
CA GLY A 118 8.38 -7.02 -0.45
C GLY A 118 8.20 -7.35 -1.93
N ASN A 119 7.81 -8.59 -2.24
CA ASN A 119 7.64 -9.08 -3.61
C ASN A 119 6.51 -8.39 -4.39
N VAL A 120 5.57 -7.69 -3.71
CA VAL A 120 4.58 -6.83 -4.39
C VAL A 120 5.24 -5.87 -5.35
N ARG A 121 6.38 -5.29 -4.94
CA ARG A 121 7.03 -4.20 -5.69
C ARG A 121 7.56 -4.69 -7.03
N GLU A 122 8.08 -5.91 -7.08
CA GLU A 122 8.62 -6.54 -8.29
C GLU A 122 7.49 -7.03 -9.20
N ASP A 123 6.45 -7.66 -8.64
CA ASP A 123 5.28 -8.17 -9.40
C ASP A 123 4.37 -7.03 -9.96
N SER A 124 4.62 -5.78 -9.58
CA SER A 124 3.78 -4.62 -9.95
C SER A 124 4.41 -3.69 -11.00
N ASP A 125 5.64 -3.97 -11.44
CA ASP A 125 6.34 -3.17 -12.43
C ASP A 125 5.99 -3.66 -13.85
N PRO A 126 5.26 -2.88 -14.67
CA PRO A 126 4.88 -3.29 -16.02
C PRO A 126 6.02 -3.18 -17.04
N GLN A 127 7.23 -2.73 -16.65
CA GLN A 127 8.37 -2.54 -17.55
C GLN A 127 9.51 -3.56 -17.33
N GLY A 128 9.15 -4.84 -17.28
CA GLY A 128 10.08 -5.95 -17.52
C GLY A 128 10.06 -6.38 -18.98
#